data_AF-A0A3N5KFD7-F1
#
_entry.id   AF-A0A3N5KFD7-F1
#
_cell.length_a   1.000
_cell.length_b   1.000
_cell.length_c   1.000
_cell.angle_alpha   90.00
_cell.angle_beta   90.00
_cell.angle_gamma   90.00
#
_symmetry.space_group_name_H-M   'P 1'
#
loop_
_entity.id
_entity.type
_entity.pdbx_description
1 polymer ?
#
loop_
_entity_poly.entity_id
_entity_poly.type
_entity_poly.pdbx_seq_one_letter_code
_entity_poly.pdbx_strand_id
1 'polypeptide(L)'
;MRVAIHGINPPGRVFCRPDGSAMDNVHVGVQIGRDPAQLARADESGARWEVDVDVVRKEGALDFRGPAVQGKRGDRFIYLTWGNVGPGGGFEMFRRAKLMLDRVEPGLILSAMEAGLLEAVVDLTDDRGGPRCARVDPPALVWSVRRARDEAIALPEPLRRAQAPTLGADPESGLGAFPLKWGPPRNERSS
;
A
#
# COMPACT_ATOMS: atom_id res chain seq x y z
N MET A 1 -7.60 -4.47 8.75
CA MET A 1 -6.46 -5.00 7.97
C MET A 1 -6.41 -4.27 6.64
N ARG A 2 -5.24 -4.17 6.01
CA ARG A 2 -5.12 -3.60 4.67
C ARG A 2 -5.35 -4.68 3.61
N VAL A 3 -6.00 -4.31 2.53
CA VAL A 3 -6.10 -5.13 1.31
C VAL A 3 -5.32 -4.43 0.21
N ALA A 4 -4.26 -5.06 -0.28
CA ALA A 4 -3.52 -4.61 -1.45
C ALA A 4 -3.94 -5.42 -2.67
N ILE A 5 -4.40 -4.73 -3.72
CA ILE A 5 -4.86 -5.33 -4.96
C ILE A 5 -3.86 -4.98 -6.05
N HIS A 6 -3.35 -5.98 -6.75
CA HIS A 6 -2.41 -5.84 -7.86
C HIS A 6 -3.06 -6.33 -9.15
N GLY A 7 -3.24 -5.41 -10.09
CA GLY A 7 -3.76 -5.67 -11.43
C GLY A 7 -2.65 -6.11 -12.38
N ILE A 8 -2.85 -7.25 -13.03
CA ILE A 8 -2.00 -7.77 -14.11
C ILE A 8 -2.77 -7.81 -15.42
N ASN A 9 -2.06 -7.91 -16.53
CA ASN A 9 -2.63 -8.01 -17.88
C ASN A 9 -3.67 -6.90 -18.16
N PRO A 10 -3.27 -5.62 -18.21
CA PRO A 10 -4.20 -4.53 -18.46
C PRO A 10 -4.77 -4.61 -19.90
N PRO A 11 -6.08 -4.30 -20.10
CA PRO A 11 -6.79 -4.54 -21.38
C PRO A 11 -6.44 -3.53 -22.49
N GLY A 12 -5.68 -2.49 -22.15
CA GLY A 12 -5.35 -1.38 -23.04
C GLY A 12 -6.22 -0.16 -22.80
N ARG A 13 -5.74 0.98 -23.31
CA ARG A 13 -6.35 2.30 -23.13
C ARG A 13 -7.65 2.48 -23.92
N VAL A 14 -7.89 1.64 -24.93
CA VAL A 14 -9.01 1.76 -25.86
C VAL A 14 -9.99 0.62 -25.65
N PHE A 15 -11.28 0.93 -25.55
CA PHE A 15 -12.34 -0.07 -25.50
C PHE A 15 -13.55 0.37 -26.33
N CYS A 16 -14.09 -0.53 -27.14
CA CYS A 16 -15.29 -0.28 -27.93
C CYS A 16 -16.54 -0.62 -27.12
N ARG A 17 -17.48 0.32 -27.04
CA ARG A 17 -18.81 0.08 -26.49
C ARG A 17 -19.60 -0.88 -27.40
N PRO A 18 -20.65 -1.52 -26.88
CA PRO A 18 -21.54 -2.37 -27.70
C PRO A 18 -22.20 -1.63 -28.88
N ASP A 19 -22.34 -0.31 -28.79
CA ASP A 19 -22.87 0.55 -29.86
C ASP A 19 -21.85 0.92 -30.94
N GLY A 20 -20.59 0.44 -30.82
CA GLY A 20 -19.50 0.71 -31.75
C GLY A 20 -18.69 1.98 -31.47
N SER A 21 -19.11 2.82 -30.51
CA SER A 21 -18.33 4.00 -30.12
C SER A 21 -17.07 3.60 -29.33
N ALA A 22 -15.94 4.25 -29.63
CA ALA A 22 -14.68 4.01 -28.94
C ALA A 22 -14.54 4.91 -27.71
N MET A 23 -14.05 4.33 -26.62
CA MET A 23 -13.49 5.04 -25.47
C MET A 23 -11.98 4.92 -25.57
N ASP A 24 -11.27 6.04 -25.57
CA ASP A 24 -9.84 6.11 -25.86
C ASP A 24 -8.98 6.42 -24.62
N ASN A 25 -9.62 6.63 -23.47
CA ASN A 25 -8.96 6.98 -22.21
C ASN A 25 -9.50 6.13 -21.05
N VAL A 26 -9.48 4.82 -21.23
CA VAL A 26 -9.98 3.86 -20.24
C VAL A 26 -9.06 3.82 -19.01
N HIS A 27 -9.69 3.88 -17.84
CA HIS A 27 -9.07 3.78 -16.53
C HIS A 27 -9.81 2.75 -15.67
N VAL A 28 -9.11 2.25 -14.67
CA VAL A 28 -9.63 1.37 -13.62
C VAL A 28 -9.27 1.90 -12.26
N GLY A 29 -10.25 1.90 -11.35
CA GLY A 29 -10.04 2.30 -9.97
C GLY A 29 -10.82 1.42 -9.00
N VAL A 30 -10.42 1.45 -7.75
CA VAL A 30 -11.19 0.84 -6.65
C VAL A 30 -12.38 1.74 -6.30
N GLN A 31 -13.55 1.18 -6.04
CA GLN A 31 -14.70 1.98 -5.64
C GLN A 31 -14.73 2.23 -4.12
N ILE A 32 -14.76 3.49 -3.71
CA ILE A 32 -14.90 3.93 -2.33
C ILE A 32 -16.26 4.61 -2.17
N GLY A 33 -17.17 4.02 -1.39
CA GLY A 33 -18.55 4.47 -1.35
C GLY A 33 -19.22 4.35 -2.72
N ARG A 34 -19.56 5.49 -3.34
CA ARG A 34 -20.19 5.53 -4.67
C ARG A 34 -19.22 5.89 -5.79
N ASP A 35 -18.02 6.35 -5.44
CA ASP A 35 -17.10 6.99 -6.37
C ASP A 35 -15.89 6.09 -6.64
N PRO A 36 -15.37 6.10 -7.88
CA PRO A 36 -14.10 5.48 -8.18
C PRO A 36 -12.96 6.31 -7.57
N ALA A 37 -11.98 5.63 -7.00
CA ALA A 37 -10.79 6.23 -6.41
C ALA A 37 -9.53 5.53 -6.94
N GLN A 38 -8.37 6.17 -6.76
CA GLN A 38 -7.06 5.61 -7.13
C GLN A 38 -7.06 5.14 -8.60
N LEU A 39 -7.48 6.01 -9.52
CA LEU A 39 -7.56 5.68 -10.93
C LEU A 39 -6.17 5.36 -11.50
N ALA A 40 -6.05 4.19 -12.12
CA ALA A 40 -4.90 3.78 -12.91
C ALA A 40 -5.31 3.68 -14.38
N ARG A 41 -4.38 3.97 -15.29
CA ARG A 41 -4.67 3.83 -16.72
C ARG A 41 -4.77 2.36 -17.10
N ALA A 42 -5.68 2.04 -18.01
CA ALA A 42 -5.89 0.66 -18.46
C ALA A 42 -4.81 0.14 -19.42
N ASP A 43 -3.75 0.89 -19.68
CA ASP A 43 -2.54 0.48 -20.41
C ASP A 43 -1.28 0.48 -19.55
N GLU A 44 -1.39 0.83 -18.26
CA GLU A 44 -0.28 0.90 -17.33
C GLU A 44 -0.01 -0.48 -16.71
N SER A 45 1.24 -0.94 -16.79
CA SER A 45 1.67 -2.15 -16.11
C SER A 45 1.76 -1.93 -14.60
N GLY A 46 1.22 -2.85 -13.80
CA GLY A 46 1.42 -2.84 -12.35
C GLY A 46 0.45 -1.95 -11.56
N ALA A 47 -0.77 -1.76 -12.07
CA ALA A 47 -1.81 -1.03 -11.34
C ALA A 47 -2.00 -1.63 -9.92
N ARG A 48 -1.96 -0.77 -8.90
CA ARG A 48 -2.05 -1.16 -7.50
C ARG A 48 -3.05 -0.30 -6.75
N TRP A 49 -3.86 -0.94 -5.92
CA TRP A 49 -4.82 -0.29 -5.05
C TRP A 49 -4.65 -0.77 -3.62
N GLU A 50 -4.81 0.14 -2.67
CA GLU A 50 -4.80 -0.19 -1.25
C GLU A 50 -6.05 0.34 -0.58
N VAL A 51 -6.74 -0.53 0.16
CA VAL A 51 -7.95 -0.17 0.92
C VAL A 51 -7.94 -0.80 2.30
N ASP A 52 -8.55 -0.10 3.26
CA ASP A 52 -8.73 -0.64 4.60
C ASP A 52 -10.04 -1.41 4.71
N VAL A 53 -9.96 -2.59 5.33
CA VAL A 53 -11.08 -3.48 5.59
C VAL A 53 -11.09 -3.90 7.04
N ASP A 54 -12.22 -3.66 7.70
CA ASP A 54 -12.49 -4.10 9.06
C ASP A 54 -13.16 -5.47 9.03
N VAL A 55 -12.51 -6.44 9.69
CA VAL A 55 -13.05 -7.80 9.82
C VAL A 55 -13.78 -7.90 11.16
N VAL A 56 -15.08 -8.20 11.09
CA VAL A 56 -15.95 -8.34 12.25
C VAL A 56 -16.32 -9.80 12.42
N ARG A 57 -16.09 -10.34 13.62
CA ARG A 57 -16.59 -11.68 14.00
C ARG A 57 -17.96 -11.53 14.64
N LYS A 58 -18.97 -12.22 14.11
CA LYS A 58 -20.30 -12.27 14.72
C LYS A 58 -20.91 -13.65 14.52
N GLU A 59 -21.32 -14.29 15.63
CA GLU A 59 -21.97 -15.61 15.64
C GLU A 59 -21.12 -16.69 14.94
N GLY A 60 -19.79 -16.64 15.11
CA GLY A 60 -18.86 -17.59 14.49
C GLY A 60 -18.58 -17.34 12.99
N ALA A 61 -19.26 -16.38 12.36
CA ALA A 61 -19.02 -16.00 10.97
C ALA A 61 -18.19 -14.71 10.86
N LEU A 62 -17.34 -14.64 9.82
CA LEU A 62 -16.63 -13.44 9.43
C LEU A 62 -17.57 -12.53 8.60
N ASP A 63 -17.50 -11.23 8.88
CA ASP A 63 -18.15 -10.18 8.10
C ASP A 63 -17.13 -9.06 7.86
N PHE A 64 -17.34 -8.28 6.80
CA PHE A 64 -16.39 -7.27 6.35
C PHE A 64 -17.07 -5.91 6.29
N ARG A 65 -16.34 -4.87 6.72
CA ARG A 65 -16.78 -3.48 6.69
C ARG A 65 -15.65 -2.60 6.20
N GLY A 66 -16.02 -1.40 5.78
CA GLY A 66 -15.07 -0.37 5.34
C GLY A 66 -15.63 0.41 4.15
N PRO A 67 -15.05 1.57 3.83
CA PRO A 67 -15.52 2.42 2.72
C PRO A 67 -15.46 1.74 1.34
N ALA A 68 -14.51 0.82 1.16
CA ALA A 68 -14.34 0.05 -0.07
C ALA A 68 -15.20 -1.23 -0.13
N VAL A 69 -15.81 -1.63 0.99
CA VAL A 69 -16.54 -2.89 1.11
C VAL A 69 -18.00 -2.66 0.73
N GLN A 70 -18.47 -3.47 -0.21
CA GLN A 70 -19.80 -3.41 -0.78
C GLN A 70 -20.54 -4.72 -0.57
N GLY A 71 -21.84 -4.71 -0.87
CA GLY A 71 -22.69 -5.90 -0.77
C GLY A 71 -23.27 -6.11 0.63
N LYS A 72 -24.13 -7.12 0.75
CA LYS A 72 -24.77 -7.50 2.01
C LYS A 72 -23.86 -8.42 2.82
N ARG A 73 -24.18 -8.60 4.10
CA ARG A 73 -23.51 -9.61 4.94
C ARG A 73 -23.61 -10.99 4.28
N GLY A 74 -22.48 -11.70 4.20
CA GLY A 74 -22.37 -12.99 3.51
C GLY A 74 -22.26 -12.93 1.98
N ASP A 75 -22.14 -11.72 1.40
CA ASP A 75 -21.90 -11.48 -0.03
C ASP A 75 -21.09 -10.18 -0.17
N ARG A 76 -20.01 -10.08 0.62
CA ARG A 76 -19.14 -8.90 0.72
C ARG A 76 -18.10 -8.93 -0.37
N PHE A 77 -17.87 -7.79 -1.02
CA PHE A 77 -16.88 -7.69 -2.09
C PHE A 77 -16.29 -6.27 -2.20
N ILE A 78 -15.17 -6.16 -2.91
CA ILE A 78 -14.57 -4.90 -3.33
C ILE A 78 -14.85 -4.72 -4.82
N TYR A 79 -15.21 -3.51 -5.26
CA TYR A 79 -15.38 -3.20 -6.68
C TYR A 79 -14.08 -2.65 -7.28
N LEU A 80 -13.69 -3.23 -8.42
CA LEU A 80 -12.90 -2.51 -9.42
C LEU A 80 -13.86 -1.98 -10.49
N THR A 81 -13.71 -0.71 -10.82
CA THR A 81 -14.62 0.03 -11.68
C THR A 81 -13.84 0.59 -12.87
N TRP A 82 -14.34 0.28 -14.06
CA TRP A 82 -13.82 0.75 -15.33
C TRP A 82 -14.61 1.95 -15.82
N GLY A 83 -13.89 2.95 -16.30
CA GLY A 83 -14.51 4.13 -16.88
C GLY A 83 -13.63 4.82 -17.89
N ASN A 84 -14.26 5.60 -18.76
CA ASN A 84 -13.57 6.51 -19.66
C ASN A 84 -13.38 7.86 -18.96
N VAL A 85 -12.15 8.36 -18.94
CA VAL A 85 -11.87 9.69 -18.39
C VAL A 85 -11.93 10.71 -19.52
N GLY A 86 -12.96 11.56 -19.52
CA GLY A 86 -13.16 12.58 -20.54
C GLY A 86 -12.19 13.76 -20.42
N PRO A 87 -12.18 14.69 -21.40
CA PRO A 87 -11.27 15.85 -21.42
C PRO A 87 -11.38 16.76 -20.19
N GLY A 88 -12.57 16.83 -19.58
CA GLY A 88 -12.81 17.59 -18.34
C GLY A 88 -12.48 16.84 -17.05
N GLY A 89 -11.84 15.66 -17.13
CA GLY A 89 -11.54 14.81 -15.97
C GLY A 89 -12.73 14.01 -15.41
N GLY A 90 -13.91 14.13 -16.03
CA GLY A 90 -15.09 13.36 -15.66
C GLY A 90 -14.88 11.86 -15.91
N PHE A 91 -15.29 11.02 -14.95
CA PHE A 91 -15.22 9.57 -15.05
C PHE A 91 -16.57 9.00 -15.49
N GLU A 92 -16.64 8.51 -16.73
CA GLU A 92 -17.80 7.82 -17.27
C GLU A 92 -17.66 6.32 -17.04
N MET A 93 -18.27 5.81 -15.96
CA MET A 93 -18.27 4.38 -15.66
C MET A 93 -19.02 3.58 -16.72
N PHE A 94 -18.42 2.48 -17.20
CA PHE A 94 -19.09 1.55 -18.12
C PHE A 94 -19.04 0.06 -17.70
N ARG A 95 -18.10 -0.36 -16.84
CA ARG A 95 -17.98 -1.76 -16.38
C ARG A 95 -17.49 -1.84 -14.94
N ARG A 96 -17.77 -2.97 -14.28
CA ARG A 96 -17.31 -3.27 -12.91
C ARG A 96 -17.00 -4.74 -12.71
N ALA A 97 -15.99 -5.02 -11.90
CA ALA A 97 -15.56 -6.34 -11.44
C ALA A 97 -15.68 -6.43 -9.91
N LYS A 98 -16.18 -7.57 -9.40
CA LYS A 98 -16.38 -7.87 -7.98
C LYS A 98 -15.30 -8.82 -7.51
N LEU A 99 -14.52 -8.38 -6.54
CA LEU A 99 -13.52 -9.18 -5.84
C LEU A 99 -14.17 -9.65 -4.53
N MET A 100 -14.61 -10.91 -4.54
CA MET A 100 -15.42 -11.49 -3.47
C MET A 100 -14.57 -11.76 -2.22
N LEU A 101 -14.90 -11.11 -1.10
CA LEU A 101 -14.22 -11.29 0.19
C LEU A 101 -14.76 -12.52 0.94
N ASP A 102 -16.04 -12.84 0.75
CA ASP A 102 -16.71 -14.02 1.32
C ASP A 102 -16.23 -15.36 0.72
N ARG A 103 -15.57 -15.32 -0.45
CA ARG A 103 -14.96 -16.48 -1.10
C ARG A 103 -13.51 -16.72 -0.68
N VAL A 104 -12.93 -15.82 0.11
CA VAL A 104 -11.59 -16.02 0.66
C VAL A 104 -11.67 -17.05 1.77
N GLU A 105 -10.73 -18.00 1.76
CA GLU A 105 -10.66 -19.04 2.78
C GLU A 105 -10.53 -18.39 4.19
N PRO A 106 -11.34 -18.80 5.18
CA PRO A 106 -11.35 -18.16 6.50
C PRO A 106 -9.99 -18.14 7.19
N GLY A 107 -9.21 -19.22 7.12
CA GLY A 107 -7.85 -19.29 7.65
C GLY A 107 -6.90 -18.27 7.02
N LEU A 108 -7.04 -17.99 5.72
CA LEU A 108 -6.30 -16.93 5.03
C LEU A 108 -6.69 -15.54 5.56
N ILE A 109 -7.98 -15.29 5.81
CA ILE A 109 -8.44 -14.03 6.43
C ILE A 109 -7.88 -13.88 7.84
N LEU A 110 -7.90 -14.94 8.66
CA LEU A 110 -7.31 -14.92 10.00
C LEU A 110 -5.80 -14.61 9.94
N SER A 111 -5.09 -15.26 9.02
CA SER A 111 -3.66 -15.00 8.78
C SER A 111 -3.41 -13.56 8.32
N ALA A 112 -4.29 -13.00 7.49
CA ALA A 112 -4.22 -11.60 7.06
C ALA A 112 -4.48 -10.61 8.19
N MET A 113 -5.39 -10.94 9.12
CA MET A 113 -5.62 -10.13 10.32
C MET A 113 -4.38 -10.09 11.22
N GLU A 114 -3.68 -11.22 11.37
CA GLU A 114 -2.43 -11.30 12.13
C GLU A 114 -1.27 -10.58 11.43
N ALA A 115 -1.14 -10.75 10.10
CA ALA A 115 -0.09 -10.11 9.31
C ALA A 115 -0.37 -8.61 9.02
N GLY A 116 -1.61 -8.17 9.17
CA GLY A 116 -2.07 -6.82 8.83
C GLY A 116 -2.34 -6.58 7.34
N LEU A 117 -2.07 -7.55 6.46
CA LEU A 117 -2.17 -7.42 5.00
C LEU A 117 -2.78 -8.66 4.34
N LEU A 118 -3.78 -8.42 3.48
CA LEU A 118 -4.30 -9.36 2.51
C LEU A 118 -3.91 -8.87 1.10
N GLU A 119 -3.29 -9.72 0.29
CA GLU A 119 -2.94 -9.40 -1.09
C GLU A 119 -3.90 -10.09 -2.06
N ALA A 120 -4.29 -9.38 -3.11
CA ALA A 120 -5.08 -9.89 -4.22
C ALA A 120 -4.35 -9.64 -5.53
N VAL A 121 -4.14 -10.69 -6.33
CA VAL A 121 -3.67 -10.55 -7.71
C VAL A 121 -4.86 -10.80 -8.63
N VAL A 122 -5.15 -9.83 -9.49
CA VAL A 122 -6.30 -9.86 -10.39
C VAL A 122 -5.89 -9.65 -11.84
N ASP A 123 -6.35 -10.54 -12.71
CA ASP A 123 -6.25 -10.35 -14.16
C ASP A 123 -7.30 -9.32 -14.60
N LEU A 124 -6.84 -8.21 -15.17
CA LEU A 124 -7.68 -7.11 -15.57
C LEU A 124 -8.36 -7.31 -16.93
N THR A 125 -7.92 -8.28 -17.71
CA THR A 125 -8.43 -8.57 -19.05
C THR A 125 -9.33 -9.82 -19.03
N ASP A 126 -10.49 -9.75 -19.68
CA ASP A 126 -11.40 -10.89 -19.87
C ASP A 126 -10.98 -11.78 -21.05
N ASP A 127 -11.66 -12.92 -21.20
CA ASP A 127 -11.35 -13.91 -22.24
C ASP A 127 -11.57 -13.38 -23.68
N ARG A 128 -12.16 -12.18 -23.83
CA ARG A 128 -12.36 -11.49 -25.12
C ARG A 128 -11.36 -10.34 -25.32
N GLY A 129 -10.36 -10.19 -24.45
CA GLY A 129 -9.38 -9.11 -24.52
C GLY A 129 -9.89 -7.77 -24.01
N GLY A 130 -11.07 -7.72 -23.39
CA GLY A 130 -11.68 -6.49 -22.88
C GLY A 130 -11.52 -6.31 -21.36
N PRO A 131 -11.96 -5.18 -20.81
CA PRO A 131 -11.94 -4.95 -19.37
C PRO A 131 -12.78 -5.97 -18.61
N ARG A 132 -12.15 -6.66 -17.65
CA ARG A 132 -12.79 -7.71 -16.86
C ARG A 132 -13.96 -7.16 -16.05
N CYS A 133 -15.06 -7.91 -16.01
CA CYS A 133 -16.29 -7.49 -15.35
C CYS A 133 -16.99 -8.63 -14.60
N ALA A 134 -18.11 -8.30 -13.94
CA ALA A 134 -18.92 -9.23 -13.14
C ALA A 134 -18.14 -9.80 -11.95
N ARG A 135 -18.42 -11.03 -11.53
CA ARG A 135 -17.67 -11.68 -10.45
C ARG A 135 -16.34 -12.19 -11.00
N VAL A 136 -15.25 -11.91 -10.30
CA VAL A 136 -13.94 -12.49 -10.64
C VAL A 136 -13.66 -13.66 -9.71
N ASP A 137 -13.42 -14.80 -10.33
CA ASP A 137 -13.13 -16.06 -9.65
C ASP A 137 -11.76 -16.60 -10.10
N PRO A 138 -11.16 -17.55 -9.38
CA PRO A 138 -9.96 -18.23 -9.82
C PRO A 138 -10.12 -18.83 -11.24
N PRO A 139 -9.08 -18.81 -12.08
CA PRO A 139 -7.70 -18.39 -11.79
C PRO A 139 -7.45 -16.88 -11.90
N ALA A 140 -8.44 -16.09 -12.31
CA ALA A 140 -8.27 -14.66 -12.58
C ALA A 140 -8.19 -13.77 -11.33
N LEU A 141 -8.54 -14.30 -10.15
CA LEU A 141 -8.35 -13.66 -8.87
C LEU A 141 -7.72 -14.66 -7.90
N VAL A 142 -6.55 -14.29 -7.38
CA VAL A 142 -5.82 -15.08 -6.39
C VAL A 142 -5.62 -14.23 -5.14
N TRP A 143 -6.04 -14.76 -4.01
CA TRP A 143 -5.82 -14.15 -2.70
C TRP A 143 -4.62 -14.80 -2.03
N SER A 144 -3.81 -14.01 -1.36
CA SER A 144 -2.67 -14.49 -0.58
C SER A 144 -2.42 -13.57 0.61
N VAL A 145 -1.62 -14.05 1.56
CA VAL A 145 -1.13 -13.23 2.67
C VAL A 145 0.35 -13.08 2.48
N ARG A 146 0.79 -11.84 2.32
CA ARG A 146 2.17 -11.51 2.63
C ARG A 146 2.23 -11.08 4.08
N ARG A 147 3.02 -11.83 4.84
CA ARG A 147 3.69 -11.21 5.98
C ARG A 147 4.46 -10.04 5.41
N ALA A 148 4.36 -8.87 6.03
CA ALA A 148 5.33 -7.82 5.80
C ALA A 148 6.68 -8.53 5.82
N ARG A 149 7.38 -8.57 4.68
CA ARG A 149 8.78 -8.95 4.70
C ARG A 149 9.38 -8.07 5.78
N ASP A 150 10.11 -8.67 6.72
CA ASP A 150 10.92 -7.96 7.69
C ASP A 150 11.49 -6.68 7.05
N GLU A 151 10.85 -5.54 7.30
CA GLU A 151 11.40 -4.23 6.99
C GLU A 151 12.41 -3.85 8.09
N ALA A 152 13.05 -4.87 8.67
CA ALA A 152 13.98 -4.85 9.78
C ALA A 152 15.18 -5.80 9.56
N ILE A 153 15.52 -6.14 8.32
CA ILE A 153 16.83 -6.76 8.01
C ILE A 153 17.50 -6.02 6.83
N ALA A 154 17.93 -4.80 7.11
CA ALA A 154 19.04 -4.09 6.46
C ALA A 154 19.35 -2.89 7.37
N LEU A 155 20.17 -3.01 8.40
CA LEU A 155 21.62 -3.19 8.30
C LEU A 155 22.11 -4.18 9.38
N PRO A 156 23.10 -5.05 9.10
CA PRO A 156 23.87 -5.66 10.17
C PRO A 156 24.74 -4.58 10.83
N GLU A 157 24.49 -4.26 12.12
CA GLU A 157 25.58 -3.80 12.98
C GLU A 157 26.47 -5.02 13.23
N PRO A 158 27.70 -5.00 12.70
CA PRO A 158 28.80 -4.71 13.62
C PRO A 158 29.93 -3.95 12.93
N LEU A 159 30.30 -2.76 13.44
CA LEU A 159 31.67 -2.20 13.44
C LEU A 159 31.69 -0.74 13.95
N ARG A 160 31.29 -0.52 15.22
CA ARG A 160 31.77 0.65 15.99
C ARG A 160 32.17 0.29 17.43
N ARG A 161 32.76 -0.90 17.63
CA ARG A 161 33.57 -1.18 18.81
C ARG A 161 34.82 -1.98 18.43
N ALA A 162 35.79 -1.29 17.82
CA ALA A 162 37.18 -1.73 17.78
C ALA A 162 38.09 -0.56 17.37
N GLN A 163 38.28 0.43 18.26
CA GLN A 163 39.53 1.19 18.32
C GLN A 163 39.87 1.47 19.78
N ALA A 164 40.60 0.52 20.35
CA ALA A 164 41.72 0.64 21.27
C ALA A 164 42.08 -0.82 21.68
N PRO A 165 43.33 -1.17 22.05
CA PRO A 165 44.43 -0.29 22.46
C PRO A 165 45.84 -0.72 21.96
N THR A 166 46.84 0.14 22.09
CA THR A 166 48.12 -0.19 22.78
C THR A 166 48.80 1.12 23.16
N LEU A 167 48.69 1.54 24.43
CA LEU A 167 49.73 1.41 25.46
C LEU A 167 51.06 2.08 25.08
N GLY A 168 51.26 3.29 25.60
CA GLY A 168 52.56 3.86 25.94
C GLY A 168 52.44 4.42 27.36
N ALA A 169 53.05 3.73 28.31
CA ALA A 169 53.37 4.21 29.66
C ALA A 169 54.29 5.46 29.55
N ASP A 170 54.39 6.41 30.47
CA ASP A 170 54.50 6.30 31.94
C ASP A 170 54.21 7.68 32.61
N PRO A 171 54.16 7.75 33.96
CA PRO A 171 53.56 8.82 34.77
C PRO A 171 54.57 9.89 35.24
N GLU A 172 54.04 10.96 35.87
CA GLU A 172 54.64 12.03 36.70
C GLU A 172 54.01 13.37 36.28
N SER A 173 53.53 14.32 37.10
CA SER A 173 53.57 14.63 38.53
C SER A 173 52.26 15.43 38.80
N GLY A 174 51.60 15.37 39.95
CA GLY A 174 52.01 16.12 41.14
C GLY A 174 51.29 17.49 41.24
N LEU A 175 50.21 17.51 42.03
CA LEU A 175 49.84 18.52 43.04
C LEU A 175 50.04 20.03 42.74
N GLY A 176 48.96 20.81 42.90
CA GLY A 176 49.10 22.25 43.16
C GLY A 176 47.78 23.01 43.12
N ALA A 177 47.19 23.25 44.29
CA ALA A 177 45.96 24.01 44.47
C ALA A 177 46.22 25.49 44.80
N PHE A 178 45.22 26.33 44.47
CA PHE A 178 44.87 27.62 45.10
C PHE A 178 45.75 28.88 44.77
N PRO A 179 45.31 30.13 45.08
CA PRO A 179 44.34 30.92 44.29
C PRO A 179 44.68 32.45 44.24
N LEU A 180 43.69 33.26 43.83
CA LEU A 180 43.45 34.68 44.18
C LEU A 180 44.13 35.82 43.39
N LYS A 181 43.23 36.57 42.72
CA LYS A 181 42.94 38.02 42.84
C LYS A 181 43.72 39.07 42.04
N TRP A 182 42.87 40.02 41.55
CA TRP A 182 43.08 41.44 41.25
C TRP A 182 43.81 41.75 39.93
N GLY A 183 43.35 42.62 39.01
CA GLY A 183 42.28 43.62 38.95
C GLY A 183 42.27 44.27 37.53
N PRO A 184 41.41 45.25 37.24
CA PRO A 184 40.97 45.65 35.88
C PRO A 184 41.63 46.99 35.41
N PRO A 185 41.05 47.78 34.46
CA PRO A 185 40.66 47.56 33.06
C PRO A 185 41.29 48.64 32.10
N ARG A 186 41.15 48.52 30.76
CA ARG A 186 40.96 49.63 29.78
C ARG A 186 41.04 49.09 28.34
N ASN A 187 39.99 49.32 27.54
CA ASN A 187 39.90 50.27 26.40
C ASN A 187 40.55 49.68 25.12
N GLU A 188 40.18 49.95 23.87
CA GLU A 188 39.39 50.94 23.15
C GLU A 188 39.00 50.25 21.81
N ARG A 189 37.75 50.35 21.36
CA ARG A 189 37.32 51.11 20.15
C ARG A 189 37.62 50.45 18.79
N SER A 190 36.52 50.34 18.01
CA SER A 190 36.39 50.55 16.55
C SER A 190 37.11 49.54 15.62
N SER A 191 36.48 48.99 14.58
CA SER A 191 35.39 49.46 13.73
C SER A 191 34.53 48.31 13.19
#